data_AF-A0A1N7MKX0-F1
#
_entry.id   AF-A0A1N7MKX0-F1
#
_cell.length_a   1.000
_cell.length_b   1.000
_cell.length_c   1.000
_cell.angle_alpha   90.00
_cell.angle_beta   90.00
_cell.angle_gamma   90.00
#
_symmetry.space_group_name_H-M   'P 1'
#
loop_
_entity.id
_entity.type
_entity.pdbx_description
1 polymer ?
#
loop_
_entity_poly.entity_id
_entity_poly.type
_entity_poly.pdbx_seq_one_letter_code
_entity_poly.pdbx_strand_id
1 'polypeptide(L)'
;MMEISRIMEVGRLRVTLFFNAWEQAENLSEKQKTLSIKTGRGAKLKLDPVKDILPDLVKENSRNLNVVLNILEREHEIKITKPTLRNFLK
;
A
#
# COMPACT_ATOMS: atom_id res chain seq x y z
N MET A 1 5.51 -21.62 14.89
CA MET A 1 5.15 -20.19 14.71
C MET A 1 5.96 -19.23 15.57
N MET A 2 6.04 -19.40 16.90
CA MET A 2 6.81 -18.47 17.75
C MET A 2 8.32 -18.49 17.47
N GLU A 3 8.89 -19.67 17.23
CA GLU A 3 10.30 -19.82 16.89
C GLU A 3 10.66 -19.11 15.58
N ILE A 4 9.90 -19.35 14.51
CA ILE A 4 10.07 -18.66 13.21
C ILE A 4 9.91 -17.15 13.36
N SER A 5 8.91 -16.70 14.12
CA SER A 5 8.68 -15.27 14.40
C SER A 5 9.89 -14.62 15.07
N ARG A 6 10.54 -15.33 16.01
CA ARG A 6 11.74 -14.86 16.70
C ARG A 6 12.97 -14.86 15.79
N ILE A 7 13.18 -15.93 15.01
CA ILE A 7 14.33 -16.03 14.09
C ILE A 7 14.26 -14.98 12.99
N MET A 8 13.07 -14.73 12.45
CA MET A 8 12.87 -13.81 11.32
C MET A 8 12.60 -12.36 11.75
N GLU A 9 12.46 -12.09 13.05
CA GLU A 9 12.04 -10.79 13.59
C GLU A 9 10.73 -10.27 12.98
N VAL A 10 9.86 -11.18 12.53
CA VAL A 10 8.56 -10.86 11.94
C VAL A 10 7.48 -11.19 12.97
N GLY A 11 6.52 -10.27 13.17
CA GLY A 11 5.42 -10.49 14.09
C GLY A 11 4.65 -11.79 13.81
N ARG A 12 4.35 -12.55 14.87
CA ARG A 12 3.69 -13.87 14.83
C ARG A 12 2.48 -13.92 13.89
N LEU A 13 1.62 -12.90 13.93
CA LEU A 13 0.43 -12.83 13.07
C LEU A 13 0.79 -12.87 11.58
N ARG A 14 1.86 -12.18 11.17
CA ARG A 14 2.29 -12.18 9.76
C ARG A 14 2.82 -13.54 9.33
N VAL A 15 3.56 -14.22 10.21
CA VAL A 15 4.03 -15.60 9.96
C VAL A 15 2.82 -16.54 9.83
N THR A 16 1.83 -16.44 10.72
CA THR A 16 0.59 -17.22 10.65
C THR A 16 -0.17 -16.97 9.35
N LEU A 17 -0.39 -15.71 8.98
CA LEU A 17 -1.11 -15.38 7.75
C LEU A 17 -0.39 -15.89 6.49
N PHE A 18 0.94 -15.83 6.47
CA PHE A 18 1.73 -16.36 5.37
C PHE A 18 1.52 -17.87 5.20
N PHE A 19 1.75 -18.66 6.25
CA PHE A 19 1.59 -20.12 6.14
C PHE A 19 0.13 -20.53 5.87
N ASN A 20 -0.86 -19.84 6.43
CA ASN A 20 -2.26 -20.11 6.12
C ASN A 20 -2.56 -19.90 4.63
N ALA A 21 -2.07 -18.79 4.04
CA ALA A 21 -2.23 -18.54 2.61
C ALA A 21 -1.45 -19.56 1.76
N TRP A 22 -0.27 -19.98 2.23
CA TRP A 22 0.55 -20.99 1.56
C TRP A 22 -0.12 -22.37 1.53
N GLU A 23 -0.72 -22.81 2.63
CA GLU A 23 -1.43 -24.09 2.74
C GLU A 23 -2.73 -24.11 1.94
N GLN A 24 -3.43 -22.97 1.83
CA GLN A 24 -4.68 -22.85 1.07
C GLN A 24 -4.49 -22.77 -0.46
N ALA A 25 -3.27 -22.53 -0.94
CA ALA A 25 -2.98 -22.46 -2.37
C ALA A 25 -2.96 -23.85 -3.01
N GLU A 26 -3.71 -24.04 -4.09
CA GLU A 26 -3.97 -25.35 -4.70
C GLU A 26 -2.77 -25.89 -5.50
N ASN A 27 -1.90 -24.99 -5.98
CA ASN A 27 -0.78 -25.33 -6.84
C ASN A 27 0.44 -24.42 -6.60
N LEU A 28 1.58 -24.79 -7.21
CA LEU A 28 2.84 -24.06 -7.03
C LEU A 28 2.77 -22.60 -7.51
N SER A 29 2.02 -22.32 -8.58
CA SER A 29 1.85 -20.95 -9.10
C SER A 29 1.11 -20.07 -8.09
N GLU A 30 0.07 -20.59 -7.44
CA GLU A 30 -0.62 -19.88 -6.37
C GLU A 30 0.23 -19.70 -5.12
N LYS A 31 0.99 -20.73 -4.73
CA LYS A 31 1.96 -20.62 -3.64
C LYS A 31 2.97 -19.50 -3.92
N GLN A 32 3.51 -19.41 -5.13
CA GLN A 32 4.40 -18.32 -5.53
C GLN A 32 3.74 -16.94 -5.42
N LYS A 33 2.44 -16.81 -5.76
CA LYS A 33 1.71 -15.54 -5.59
C LYS A 33 1.61 -15.09 -4.13
N THR A 34 1.64 -16.01 -3.16
CA THR A 34 1.64 -15.65 -1.72
C THR A 34 2.93 -14.95 -1.29
N LEU A 35 4.04 -15.19 -1.99
CA LEU A 35 5.34 -14.53 -1.76
C LEU A 35 5.40 -13.14 -2.42
N SER A 36 4.56 -12.90 -3.42
CA SER A 36 4.55 -11.64 -4.17
C SER A 36 3.98 -10.48 -3.34
N ILE A 37 4.56 -9.30 -3.53
CA ILE A 37 4.01 -8.05 -3.00
C ILE A 37 2.69 -7.77 -3.73
N LYS A 38 1.57 -7.80 -3.01
CA LYS A 38 0.27 -7.43 -3.57
C LYS A 38 0.32 -6.03 -4.18
N THR A 39 -0.30 -5.88 -5.35
CA THR A 39 -0.50 -4.58 -6.00
C THR A 39 -1.18 -3.60 -5.05
N GLY A 40 -0.66 -2.38 -4.98
CA GLY A 40 -1.15 -1.33 -4.06
C GLY A 40 -0.52 -1.33 -2.66
N ARG A 41 0.23 -2.37 -2.27
CA ARG A 41 1.02 -2.34 -1.03
C ARG A 41 2.11 -1.26 -1.16
N GLY A 42 2.16 -0.35 -0.18
CA GLY A 42 3.08 0.79 -0.22
C GLY A 42 2.62 1.97 -1.11
N ALA A 43 1.44 1.91 -1.72
CA ALA A 43 0.92 3.06 -2.50
C ALA A 43 0.75 4.33 -1.65
N LYS A 44 0.50 4.17 -0.34
CA LYS A 44 0.46 5.29 0.63
C LYS A 44 1.84 5.94 0.81
N LEU A 45 2.93 5.15 0.79
CA LEU A 45 4.30 5.65 0.95
C LEU A 45 4.73 6.54 -0.22
N LYS A 46 4.13 6.37 -1.40
CA LYS A 46 4.36 7.25 -2.54
C LYS A 46 3.95 8.71 -2.26
N LEU A 47 3.08 8.95 -1.29
CA LEU A 47 2.62 10.28 -0.91
C LEU A 47 3.47 10.92 0.21
N ASP A 48 4.39 10.17 0.83
CA ASP A 48 5.23 10.71 1.92
C ASP A 48 6.07 11.93 1.48
N PRO A 49 6.66 11.99 0.27
CA PRO A 49 7.44 13.15 -0.16
C PRO A 49 6.63 14.45 -0.31
N VAL A 50 5.31 14.34 -0.48
CA VAL A 50 4.41 15.49 -0.68
C VAL A 50 3.47 15.71 0.51
N LYS A 51 3.72 15.02 1.63
CA LYS A 51 2.83 15.00 2.79
C LYS A 51 2.53 16.38 3.35
N ASP A 52 3.49 17.29 3.27
CA ASP A 52 3.37 18.64 3.84
C ASP A 52 2.53 19.58 2.96
N ILE A 53 2.57 19.41 1.63
CA ILE A 53 1.83 20.25 0.67
C ILE A 53 0.46 19.68 0.30
N LEU A 54 0.27 18.37 0.49
CA LEU A 54 -0.94 17.67 0.08
C LEU A 54 -2.23 18.20 0.75
N PRO A 55 -2.24 18.59 2.04
CA PRO A 55 -3.45 19.13 2.68
C PRO A 55 -3.94 20.42 2.04
N ASP A 56 -3.02 21.34 1.71
CA ASP A 56 -3.35 22.62 1.10
C ASP A 56 -3.85 22.43 -0.34
N LEU A 57 -3.16 21.58 -1.11
CA LEU A 57 -3.56 21.22 -2.47
C LEU A 57 -4.97 20.62 -2.52
N VAL A 58 -5.32 19.79 -1.54
CA VAL A 58 -6.65 19.19 -1.39
C VAL A 58 -7.70 20.21 -0.97
N LYS A 59 -7.34 21.17 -0.10
CA LYS A 59 -8.25 22.23 0.35
C LYS A 59 -8.64 23.15 -0.81
N GLU A 60 -7.67 23.58 -1.59
CA GLU A 60 -7.86 24.41 -2.79
C GLU A 60 -8.71 23.70 -3.86
N ASN A 61 -8.53 22.38 -3.99
CA ASN A 61 -9.21 21.56 -5.00
C ASN A 61 -10.29 20.64 -4.41
N SER A 62 -10.89 21.03 -3.27
CA SER A 62 -11.79 20.19 -2.46
C SER A 62 -13.01 19.66 -3.23
N ARG A 63 -13.50 20.41 -4.23
CA ARG A 63 -14.63 20.00 -5.09
C ARG A 63 -14.25 18.92 -6.09
N ASN A 64 -12.97 18.80 -6.47
CA ASN A 64 -12.52 17.86 -7.50
C ASN A 64 -11.11 17.30 -7.23
N LEU A 65 -11.07 16.18 -6.49
CA LEU A 65 -9.85 15.42 -6.24
C LEU A 65 -9.15 14.90 -7.51
N ASN A 66 -9.80 14.87 -8.68
CA ASN A 66 -9.10 14.48 -9.91
C ASN A 66 -8.04 15.52 -10.31
N VAL A 67 -8.23 16.80 -9.93
CA VAL A 67 -7.22 17.84 -10.14
C VAL A 67 -5.98 17.55 -9.30
N VAL A 68 -6.18 17.19 -8.02
CA VAL A 68 -5.09 16.75 -7.13
C VAL A 68 -4.34 15.56 -7.71
N LEU A 69 -5.05 14.55 -8.23
CA LEU A 69 -4.41 13.38 -8.86
C LEU A 69 -3.58 13.77 -10.09
N ASN A 70 -4.07 14.69 -10.91
CA ASN A 70 -3.33 15.18 -12.08
C ASN A 70 -2.08 15.97 -11.69
N ILE A 71 -2.16 16.81 -10.66
CA ILE A 71 -1.01 17.56 -10.14
C ILE A 71 0.04 16.59 -9.58
N LEU A 72 -0.38 15.60 -8.78
CA LEU A 72 0.50 14.57 -8.27
C LEU A 72 1.20 13.78 -9.38
N GLU A 73 0.49 13.42 -10.45
CA GLU A 73 1.08 12.69 -11.57
C GLU A 73 2.03 13.57 -12.42
N ARG A 74 1.72 14.86 -12.61
CA ARG A 74 2.50 15.77 -13.47
C ARG A 74 3.70 16.42 -12.78
N GLU A 75 3.51 16.90 -11.56
CA GLU A 75 4.51 17.74 -10.87
C GLU A 75 5.40 16.92 -9.93
N HIS A 76 4.90 15.76 -9.49
CA HIS A 76 5.60 14.92 -8.51
C HIS A 76 5.83 13.48 -8.99
N GLU A 77 5.41 13.15 -10.23
CA GLU A 77 5.50 11.79 -10.80
C GLU A 77 4.83 10.70 -9.94
N ILE A 78 3.87 11.09 -9.10
CA ILE A 78 3.16 10.20 -8.18
C ILE A 78 1.83 9.76 -8.82
N LYS A 79 1.82 8.52 -9.32
CA LYS A 79 0.59 7.88 -9.81
C LYS A 79 -0.08 7.05 -8.70
N ILE A 80 -1.24 7.52 -8.24
CA ILE A 80 -2.09 6.84 -7.25
C ILE A 80 -3.57 6.89 -7.63
N THR A 81 -4.38 6.09 -6.94
CA THR A 81 -5.83 6.07 -7.13
C THR A 81 -6.54 7.02 -6.15
N LYS A 82 -7.75 7.47 -6.50
CA LYS A 82 -8.60 8.30 -5.63
C LYS A 82 -8.88 7.66 -4.25
N PRO A 83 -9.13 6.34 -4.13
CA PRO A 83 -9.22 5.68 -2.82
C PRO A 83 -7.93 5.77 -1.99
N THR A 84 -6.77 5.59 -2.62
CA THR A 84 -5.47 5.72 -1.92
C THR A 84 -5.29 7.13 -1.36
N LEU A 85 -5.58 8.15 -2.16
CA LEU A 85 -5.53 9.55 -1.73
C LEU A 85 -6.48 9.80 -0.54
N ARG A 86 -7.74 9.35 -0.63
CA ARG A 86 -8.71 9.49 0.47
C ARG A 86 -8.28 8.78 1.74
N ASN A 87 -7.71 7.58 1.64
CA ASN A 87 -7.19 6.83 2.79
C ASN A 87 -5.90 7.44 3.37
N PHE A 88 -5.17 8.26 2.59
CA PHE A 88 -4.04 9.01 3.10
C PHE A 88 -4.49 10.21 3.94
N LEU A 89 -5.57 10.89 3.51
CA LEU A 89 -6.13 12.09 4.13
C LEU A 89 -7.02 11.81 5.35
N LYS A 90 -7.39 10.54 5.59
CA LYS A 90 -8.05 10.08 6.82
C LYS A 90 -7.01 9.87 7.91
#